data_AF-A0A7C7KS23-F1
#
_entry.id   AF-A0A7C7KS23-F1
#
_cell.length_a   1.000
_cell.length_b   1.000
_cell.length_c   1.000
_cell.angle_alpha   90.00
_cell.angle_beta   90.00
_cell.angle_gamma   90.00
#
_symmetry.space_group_name_H-M   'P 1'
#
loop_
_entity.id
_entity.type
_entity.pdbx_description
1 polymer ?
#
loop_
_entity_poly.entity_id
_entity_poly.type
_entity_poly.pdbx_seq_one_letter_code
_entity_poly.pdbx_strand_id
1 'polypeptide(L)'
;MWGSSLGALIILLYVTSPFLVVFFLLVFLSVRRGRQAEKLLNTSKKRLAVAEVLWLMLVASIWTAVNVSSLSWIPAGVGDPALAVPAAGEQVLEVEAFMWGYNLSTTTLEAGSPVRVVAWSTDT
;
A
#
# COMPACT_ATOMS: atom_id res chain seq x y z
N MET A 1 -2.55 -16.35 -5.55
CA MET A 1 -3.65 -15.93 -4.64
C MET A 1 -3.82 -14.41 -4.54
N TRP A 2 -2.76 -13.60 -4.78
CA TRP A 2 -2.83 -12.13 -4.65
C TRP A 2 -3.26 -11.38 -5.92
N GLY A 3 -3.29 -12.03 -7.09
CA GLY A 3 -3.73 -11.44 -8.37
C GLY A 3 -5.23 -11.56 -8.67
N SER A 4 -6.04 -12.00 -7.72
CA SER A 4 -7.50 -12.03 -7.87
C SER A 4 -8.13 -10.76 -7.30
N SER A 5 -9.32 -10.39 -7.78
CA SER A 5 -10.14 -9.29 -7.24
C SER A 5 -10.34 -9.38 -5.71
N LEU A 6 -10.27 -10.59 -5.16
CA LEU A 6 -10.33 -10.85 -3.73
C LEU A 6 -9.09 -10.32 -2.97
N GLY A 7 -7.89 -10.40 -3.57
CA GLY A 7 -6.66 -9.87 -2.99
C GLY A 7 -6.69 -8.35 -2.87
N ALA A 8 -7.19 -7.66 -3.91
CA ALA A 8 -7.37 -6.21 -3.88
C ALA A 8 -8.38 -5.77 -2.81
N LEU A 9 -9.47 -6.52 -2.63
CA LEU A 9 -10.46 -6.27 -1.57
C LEU A 9 -9.85 -6.45 -0.17
N ILE A 10 -9.05 -7.49 0.04
CA ILE A 10 -8.38 -7.74 1.32
C ILE A 10 -7.39 -6.62 1.65
N ILE A 11 -6.62 -6.15 0.67
CA ILE A 11 -5.69 -5.03 0.85
C ILE A 11 -6.46 -3.74 1.15
N LEU A 12 -7.53 -3.45 0.41
CA LEU A 12 -8.39 -2.30 0.67
C LEU A 12 -8.94 -2.33 2.10
N LEU A 13 -9.49 -3.47 2.53
CA LEU A 13 -10.00 -3.67 3.88
C LEU A 13 -8.89 -3.56 4.92
N TYR A 14 -7.71 -4.09 4.66
CA TYR A 14 -6.57 -3.99 5.57
C TYR A 14 -6.12 -2.55 5.77
N VAL A 15 -6.10 -1.73 4.71
CA VAL A 15 -5.74 -0.31 4.78
C VAL A 15 -6.85 0.54 5.40
N THR A 16 -8.12 0.26 5.09
CA THR A 16 -9.26 1.09 5.54
C THR A 16 -9.82 0.69 6.90
N SER A 17 -9.73 -0.58 7.30
CA SER A 17 -10.24 -1.07 8.59
C SER A 17 -9.64 -0.37 9.81
N PRO A 18 -8.31 -0.09 9.93
CA PRO A 18 -7.80 0.65 11.07
C PRO A 18 -8.45 2.03 11.15
N PHE A 19 -8.50 2.77 10.03
CA PHE A 19 -9.15 4.09 9.97
C PHE A 19 -10.61 4.05 10.42
N LEU A 20 -11.39 3.09 9.92
CA LEU A 20 -12.81 2.96 10.28
C LEU A 20 -12.98 2.63 11.77
N VAL A 21 -12.19 1.72 12.31
CA VAL A 21 -12.21 1.39 13.74
C VAL A 21 -11.92 2.62 14.60
N VAL A 22 -10.88 3.39 14.24
CA VAL A 22 -10.55 4.66 14.91
C VAL A 22 -11.72 5.63 14.86
N PHE A 23 -12.23 5.86 13.65
CA PHE A 23 -13.24 6.87 13.37
C PHE A 23 -14.51 6.58 14.16
N PHE A 24 -15.02 5.34 14.10
CA PHE A 24 -16.21 4.96 14.85
C PHE A 24 -15.98 4.97 16.36
N LEU A 25 -14.79 4.60 16.84
CA LEU A 25 -14.45 4.69 18.26
C LEU A 25 -14.43 6.15 18.76
N LEU A 26 -13.87 7.07 17.98
CA LEU A 26 -13.87 8.51 18.30
C LEU A 26 -15.28 9.09 18.26
N VAL A 27 -16.09 8.75 17.26
CA VAL A 27 -17.51 9.16 17.19
C VAL A 27 -18.27 8.65 18.40
N PHE A 28 -18.11 7.37 18.76
CA PHE A 28 -18.76 6.78 19.94
C PHE A 28 -18.36 7.48 21.24
N LEU A 29 -17.06 7.72 21.44
CA LEU A 29 -16.55 8.43 22.62
C LEU A 29 -16.98 9.89 22.66
N SER A 30 -17.02 10.57 21.51
CA SER A 30 -17.49 11.95 21.37
C SER A 30 -18.96 12.07 21.75
N VAL A 31 -19.83 11.21 21.22
CA VAL A 31 -21.26 11.16 21.54
C VAL A 31 -21.48 10.85 23.03
N ARG A 32 -20.73 9.89 23.59
CA ARG A 32 -20.85 9.53 25.00
C ARG A 32 -20.37 10.64 25.95
N ARG A 33 -19.34 11.39 25.57
CA ARG A 33 -18.83 12.54 26.35
C ARG A 33 -19.67 13.79 26.20
N GLY A 34 -20.27 14.04 25.04
CA GLY A 34 -21.25 15.10 24.83
C GLY A 34 -22.45 14.99 25.80
N ARG A 35 -22.77 13.78 26.27
CA ARG A 35 -23.79 13.52 27.31
C ARG A 35 -23.30 13.68 28.76
N GLN A 36 -21.99 13.83 29.01
CA GLN A 36 -21.40 13.91 30.35
C GLN A 36 -20.60 15.21 30.62
N ALA A 37 -20.71 16.20 29.73
CA ALA A 37 -19.83 17.36 29.67
C ALA A 37 -19.86 18.31 30.89
N GLU A 38 -20.82 18.20 31.82
CA GLU A 38 -20.91 19.17 32.93
C GLU A 38 -20.13 18.81 34.21
N LYS A 39 -19.61 17.59 34.41
CA LYS A 39 -19.20 17.17 35.78
C LYS A 39 -17.73 16.78 36.05
N LEU A 40 -16.82 16.74 35.08
CA LEU A 40 -15.49 16.08 35.25
C LEU A 40 -14.28 16.84 34.70
N LEU A 41 -14.24 18.17 34.86
CA LEU A 41 -13.25 19.03 34.19
C LEU A 41 -11.81 19.01 34.76
N ASN A 42 -11.55 18.47 35.97
CA ASN A 42 -10.18 18.50 36.55
C ASN A 42 -9.52 17.13 36.78
N THR A 43 -10.26 16.07 37.10
CA THR A 43 -9.67 14.72 37.29
C THR A 43 -9.44 13.96 35.97
N SER A 44 -10.06 14.41 34.87
CA SER A 44 -10.05 13.70 33.59
C SER A 44 -8.84 14.01 32.68
N LYS A 45 -8.14 15.13 32.88
CA LYS A 45 -7.04 15.58 32.00
C LYS A 45 -5.86 14.60 31.96
N LYS A 46 -5.44 14.05 33.11
CA LYS A 46 -4.35 13.06 33.18
C LYS A 46 -4.70 11.75 32.50
N ARG A 47 -5.92 11.23 32.73
CA ARG A 47 -6.40 9.98 32.08
C ARG A 47 -6.60 10.17 30.58
N LEU A 48 -7.03 11.37 30.17
CA LEU A 48 -7.15 11.75 28.77
C LEU A 48 -5.77 11.75 28.09
N ALA A 49 -4.78 12.39 28.69
CA ALA A 49 -3.42 12.44 28.17
C ALA A 49 -2.79 11.04 28.06
N VAL A 50 -3.01 10.17 29.05
CA VAL A 50 -2.52 8.77 28.98
C VAL A 50 -3.20 7.99 27.86
N ALA A 51 -4.52 8.15 27.69
CA ALA A 51 -5.26 7.51 26.60
C ALA A 51 -4.81 8.01 25.22
N GLU A 52 -4.50 9.30 25.10
CA GLU A 52 -3.97 9.93 23.89
C GLU A 52 -2.57 9.41 23.55
N VAL A 53 -1.67 9.28 24.53
CA VAL A 53 -0.34 8.72 24.33
C VAL A 53 -0.42 7.25 23.91
N LEU A 54 -1.22 6.43 24.60
CA LEU A 54 -1.43 5.03 24.22
C LEU A 54 -2.01 4.89 22.81
N TRP A 55 -2.92 5.80 22.45
CA TRP A 55 -3.51 5.87 21.13
C TRP A 55 -2.46 6.18 20.04
N LEU A 56 -1.65 7.22 20.23
CA LEU A 56 -0.60 7.60 19.29
C LEU A 56 0.44 6.48 19.12
N MET A 57 0.81 5.81 20.23
CA MET A 57 1.71 4.66 20.20
C MET A 57 1.15 3.49 19.41
N LEU A 58 -0.16 3.20 19.54
CA LEU A 58 -0.83 2.16 18.77
C LEU A 58 -0.82 2.48 17.27
N VAL A 59 -1.18 3.71 16.89
CA VAL A 59 -1.16 4.16 15.49
C VAL A 59 0.24 4.06 14.91
N ALA A 60 1.25 4.56 15.62
CA ALA A 60 2.64 4.49 15.18
C ALA A 60 3.12 3.04 15.01
N SER A 61 2.72 2.14 15.92
CA SER A 61 3.08 0.72 15.85
C SER A 61 2.44 0.02 14.64
N ILE A 62 1.14 0.24 14.41
CA ILE A 62 0.44 -0.32 13.25
C ILE A 62 1.04 0.22 11.96
N TRP A 63 1.22 1.54 11.86
CA TRP A 63 1.82 2.16 10.67
C TRP A 63 3.21 1.59 10.38
N THR A 64 4.05 1.43 11.42
CA THR A 64 5.40 0.85 11.27
C THR A 64 5.33 -0.60 10.81
N ALA A 65 4.47 -1.43 11.41
CA ALA A 65 4.32 -2.83 11.02
C ALA A 65 3.86 -3.00 9.56
N VAL A 66 2.91 -2.17 9.11
CA VAL A 66 2.43 -2.15 7.72
C VAL A 66 3.57 -1.77 6.78
N ASN A 67 4.31 -0.70 7.08
CA ASN A 67 5.39 -0.24 6.20
C ASN A 67 6.58 -1.22 6.19
N VAL A 68 6.92 -1.83 7.32
CA VAL A 68 7.99 -2.84 7.37
C VAL A 68 7.59 -4.10 6.60
N SER A 69 6.35 -4.56 6.75
CA SER A 69 5.86 -5.73 6.00
C SER A 69 5.77 -5.47 4.49
N SER A 70 5.44 -4.24 4.06
CA SER A 70 5.38 -3.87 2.64
C SER A 70 6.75 -3.82 1.97
N LEU A 71 7.86 -3.66 2.71
CA LEU A 71 9.21 -3.71 2.12
C LEU A 71 9.48 -5.01 1.35
N SER A 72 8.95 -6.13 1.83
CA SER A 72 9.11 -7.43 1.15
C SER A 72 8.33 -7.55 -0.17
N TRP A 73 7.39 -6.63 -0.42
CA TRP A 73 6.56 -6.60 -1.62
C TRP A 73 7.10 -5.66 -2.69
N ILE A 74 8.02 -4.76 -2.31
CA ILE A 74 8.74 -3.94 -3.28
C ILE A 74 9.68 -4.89 -4.01
N PRO A 75 9.51 -5.07 -5.34
CA PRO A 75 10.41 -5.92 -6.11
C PRO A 75 11.85 -5.44 -5.92
N ALA A 76 12.76 -6.37 -5.61
CA ALA A 76 14.16 -6.04 -5.47
C ALA A 76 14.66 -5.39 -6.78
N GLY A 77 15.18 -4.17 -6.66
CA GLY A 77 15.76 -3.41 -7.77
C GLY A 77 14.79 -2.60 -8.62
N VAL A 78 13.61 -2.22 -8.10
CA VAL A 78 12.87 -1.07 -8.65
C VAL A 78 13.80 0.15 -8.65
N GLY A 79 14.18 0.61 -9.85
CA GLY A 79 15.10 1.73 -10.05
C GLY A 79 16.59 1.38 -10.02
N ASP A 80 16.96 0.11 -9.96
CA ASP A 80 18.37 -0.31 -10.05
C ASP A 80 18.81 -0.42 -11.52
N PRO A 81 19.73 0.44 -12.00
CA PRO A 81 20.25 0.37 -13.36
C PRO A 81 21.08 -0.91 -13.62
N ALA A 82 21.54 -1.62 -12.59
CA ALA A 82 22.24 -2.90 -12.76
C ALA A 82 21.31 -4.03 -13.24
N LEU A 83 20.00 -3.94 -12.95
CA LEU A 83 18.98 -4.81 -13.55
C LEU A 83 18.65 -4.43 -15.00
N ALA A 84 19.29 -3.38 -15.55
CA ALA A 84 19.13 -3.01 -16.94
C ALA A 84 19.86 -3.95 -17.92
N VAL A 85 20.68 -4.89 -17.44
CA VAL A 85 21.28 -5.94 -18.29
C VAL A 85 20.42 -7.21 -18.18
N PRO A 86 19.91 -7.76 -19.29
CA PRO A 86 19.09 -8.96 -19.25
C PRO A 86 19.88 -10.13 -18.65
N ALA A 87 19.26 -10.86 -17.74
CA ALA A 87 19.88 -12.05 -17.17
C ALA A 87 20.04 -13.14 -18.23
N ALA A 88 21.02 -14.04 -18.06
CA ALA A 88 21.21 -15.15 -18.98
C ALA A 88 19.95 -16.04 -19.02
N GLY A 89 19.33 -16.18 -20.20
CA GLY A 89 18.08 -16.93 -20.40
C GLY A 89 16.79 -16.10 -20.29
N GLU A 90 16.89 -14.79 -20.11
CA GLU A 90 15.75 -13.88 -20.11
C GLU A 90 15.40 -13.41 -21.53
N GLN A 91 14.12 -13.49 -21.90
CA GLN A 91 13.64 -12.98 -23.18
C GLN A 91 13.32 -11.50 -23.07
N VAL A 92 13.73 -10.70 -24.05
CA VAL A 92 13.45 -9.26 -24.06
C VAL A 92 12.29 -8.97 -25.01
N LEU A 93 11.18 -8.45 -24.47
CA LEU A 93 10.06 -7.91 -25.22
C LEU A 93 10.16 -6.39 -25.21
N GLU A 94 10.42 -5.81 -26.38
CA GLU A 94 10.39 -4.36 -26.54
C GLU A 94 8.99 -3.92 -26.98
N VAL A 95 8.47 -2.90 -26.31
CA VAL A 95 7.12 -2.36 -26.52
C VAL A 95 7.24 -0.88 -26.80
N GLU A 96 7.02 -0.50 -28.05
CA GLU A 96 6.93 0.88 -28.48
C GLU A 96 5.46 1.29 -28.54
N ALA A 97 5.06 2.21 -27.68
CA ALA A 97 3.71 2.77 -27.66
C ALA A 97 3.62 4.03 -28.53
N PHE A 98 2.57 4.11 -29.35
CA PHE A 98 2.23 5.27 -30.18
C PHE A 98 0.72 5.52 -30.16
N MET A 99 0.25 6.58 -30.83
CA MET A 99 -1.14 7.01 -30.83
C MET A 99 -2.04 5.86 -31.27
N TRP A 100 -2.80 5.35 -30.31
CA TRP A 100 -3.77 4.25 -30.48
C TRP A 100 -3.17 2.90 -30.87
N GLY A 101 -1.89 2.64 -30.58
CA GLY A 101 -1.25 1.38 -30.92
C GLY A 101 0.02 1.03 -30.14
N TYR A 102 0.48 -0.20 -30.37
CA TYR A 102 1.73 -0.71 -29.85
C TYR A 102 2.47 -1.45 -30.97
N ASN A 103 3.77 -1.26 -31.03
CA ASN A 103 4.69 -2.05 -31.83
C ASN A 103 5.49 -2.95 -30.88
N LEU A 104 5.59 -4.24 -31.22
CA LEU A 104 6.22 -5.26 -30.39
C LEU A 104 7.40 -5.86 -31.16
N SER A 105 8.57 -5.98 -30.53
CA SER A 105 9.73 -6.59 -31.18
C SER A 105 9.54 -8.07 -31.51
N THR A 106 8.67 -8.77 -30.76
CA THR A 106 8.27 -10.16 -31.04
C THR A 106 6.81 -10.38 -30.66
N THR A 107 6.13 -11.25 -31.41
CA THR A 107 4.76 -11.70 -31.12
C THR A 107 4.70 -13.08 -30.46
N THR A 108 5.84 -13.78 -30.38
CA THR A 108 5.93 -15.10 -29.77
C THR A 108 6.97 -15.11 -28.66
N LEU A 109 6.57 -15.61 -27.49
CA LEU A 109 7.39 -15.77 -26.29
C LEU A 109 7.36 -17.25 -25.90
N GLU A 110 8.48 -17.79 -25.41
CA GLU A 110 8.49 -19.18 -24.96
C GLU A 110 7.88 -19.27 -23.55
N ALA A 111 6.95 -20.21 -23.38
CA ALA A 111 6.32 -20.45 -22.09
C ALA A 111 7.33 -21.00 -21.08
N GLY A 112 7.31 -20.47 -19.86
CA GLY A 112 8.17 -20.92 -18.76
C GLY A 112 9.51 -20.20 -18.65
N SER A 113 9.85 -19.33 -19.62
CA SER A 113 11.03 -18.48 -19.57
C SER A 113 10.68 -17.09 -19.02
N PRO A 114 11.54 -16.48 -18.19
CA PRO A 114 11.33 -15.12 -17.71
C PRO A 114 11.38 -14.13 -18.89
N VAL A 115 10.46 -13.17 -18.89
CA VAL A 115 10.34 -12.14 -19.94
C VAL A 115 10.55 -10.78 -19.32
N ARG A 116 11.52 -10.05 -19.84
CA ARG A 116 11.75 -8.64 -19.55
C ARG A 116 11.02 -7.78 -20.55
N VAL A 117 10.13 -6.92 -20.06
CA VAL A 117 9.42 -5.94 -20.89
C VAL A 117 10.13 -4.60 -20.81
N VAL A 118 10.60 -4.11 -21.95
CA VAL A 118 11.19 -2.77 -22.10
C VAL A 118 10.19 -1.93 -22.89
N ALA A 119 9.56 -0.97 -22.23
CA ALA A 119 8.52 -0.16 -22.83
C ALA A 119 8.92 1.32 -22.91
N TRP A 120 8.64 1.97 -24.03
CA TRP A 120 8.76 3.41 -24.22
C TRP A 120 7.62 3.95 -25.08
N SER A 121 7.45 5.27 -25.07
CA SER A 121 6.44 5.97 -25.87
C SER A 121 7.13 6.90 -26.85
N THR A 122 6.68 6.93 -28.10
CA THR A 122 7.14 7.91 -29.09
C THR A 122 6.43 9.25 -28.99
N ASP A 123 5.24 9.26 -28.38
CA ASP A 123 4.32 10.41 -28.42
C ASP A 123 4.28 11.20 -27.11
N THR A 124 5.23 10.93 -26.21
CA THR A 124 5.49 11.72 -24.98
C THR A 124 6.53 12.79 -25.23
#